data_AF-A0A9E0GAK1-F1
#
_entry.id   AF-A0A9E0GAK1-F1
#
_cell.length_a   1.000
_cell.length_b   1.000
_cell.length_c   1.000
_cell.angle_alpha   90.00
_cell.angle_beta   90.00
_cell.angle_gamma   90.00
#
_symmetry.space_group_name_H-M   'P 1'
#
loop_
_entity.id
_entity.type
_entity.pdbx_description
1 polymer ?
#
loop_
_entity_poly.entity_id
_entity_poly.type
_entity_poly.pdbx_seq_one_letter_code
_entity_poly.pdbx_strand_id
1 'polypeptide(L)'
;HFVSMDRWWRADQLTRPGWLGRVLDELAEEPPPLFATALGSGAPLLNGRLVQPTVITSPGSFQWVDIQPAWLTAMGDGGDDLAGIARHAFQRTVQAVTDFAEITGRATTSDDLPTREGGATIAEGLSVAAQLLAADAGTQLVVVSASGFDTHANQLPEHAALLADVAAGIDAFFDSIEATGLADDVLLVVTSEFGRRAAENGSGGCDHGAGGLSLAFGNGVRGGVFGEVDLADLLDGDVRPTVAPQALLTRCLDWLGVDAGHILGARDDSLDLLLA
;
A
#
# COMPACT_ATOMS: atom_id res chain seq x y z
N HIS A 1 12.78 -0.42 -14.00
CA HIS A 1 12.38 -0.80 -12.63
C HIS A 1 12.62 0.30 -11.59
N PHE A 2 13.80 0.41 -10.94
CA PHE A 2 14.00 1.25 -9.73
C PHE A 2 13.67 2.73 -9.89
N VAL A 3 14.04 3.35 -11.01
CA VAL A 3 13.68 4.75 -11.29
C VAL A 3 12.17 4.92 -11.43
N SER A 4 11.48 3.94 -12.02
CA SER A 4 10.02 3.97 -12.14
C SER A 4 9.37 3.87 -10.76
N MET A 5 9.88 2.98 -9.90
CA MET A 5 9.41 2.82 -8.52
C MET A 5 9.52 4.13 -7.73
N ASP A 6 10.66 4.82 -7.80
CA ASP A 6 10.86 6.10 -7.09
C ASP A 6 9.94 7.21 -7.64
N ARG A 7 9.69 7.23 -8.95
CA ARG A 7 8.71 8.13 -9.58
C ARG A 7 7.29 7.86 -9.10
N TRP A 8 6.87 6.60 -9.00
CA TRP A 8 5.57 6.21 -8.44
C TRP A 8 5.45 6.58 -6.96
N TRP A 9 6.50 6.34 -6.16
CA TRP A 9 6.51 6.68 -4.75
C TRP A 9 6.39 8.18 -4.48
N ARG A 10 6.97 9.01 -5.35
CA ARG A 10 7.06 10.46 -5.13
C ARG A 10 6.15 11.29 -6.02
N ALA A 11 5.40 10.64 -6.92
CA ALA A 11 4.64 11.28 -7.99
C ALA A 11 5.51 12.23 -8.83
N ASP A 12 6.61 11.69 -9.37
CA ASP A 12 7.67 12.38 -10.13
C ASP A 12 8.40 13.53 -9.39
N GLN A 13 8.02 13.87 -8.15
CA GLN A 13 8.70 14.88 -7.32
C GLN A 13 9.87 14.26 -6.54
N LEU A 14 10.93 13.85 -7.23
CA LEU A 14 12.01 13.00 -6.69
C LEU A 14 12.75 13.55 -5.46
N THR A 15 12.69 14.85 -5.20
CA THR A 15 13.34 15.51 -4.05
C THR A 15 12.43 15.66 -2.83
N ARG A 16 11.15 15.26 -2.94
CA ARG A 16 10.16 15.35 -1.86
C ARG A 16 9.89 13.98 -1.23
N PRO A 17 9.33 13.92 -0.01
CA PRO A 17 8.84 12.68 0.60
C PRO A 17 7.80 11.96 -0.26
N GLY A 18 7.41 10.73 0.10
CA GLY A 18 6.41 9.98 -0.65
C GLY A 18 5.09 10.75 -0.77
N TRP A 19 4.36 10.60 -1.88
CA TRP A 19 3.19 11.45 -2.12
C TRP A 19 2.06 11.19 -1.11
N LEU A 20 1.84 9.93 -0.70
CA LEU A 20 0.93 9.64 0.41
C LEU A 20 1.52 10.09 1.76
N GLY A 21 2.83 10.06 1.94
CA GLY A 21 3.48 10.66 3.11
C GLY A 21 3.19 12.16 3.24
N ARG A 22 3.14 12.89 2.12
CA ARG A 22 2.71 14.30 2.10
C ARG A 22 1.24 14.48 2.47
N VAL A 23 0.38 13.51 2.10
CA VAL A 23 -1.03 13.50 2.54
C VAL A 23 -1.12 13.29 4.05
N LEU A 24 -0.38 12.33 4.59
CA LEU A 24 -0.37 12.05 6.03
C LEU A 24 0.04 13.28 6.85
N ASP A 25 1.03 14.03 6.37
CA ASP A 25 1.46 15.30 6.99
C ASP A 25 0.34 16.37 7.03
N GLU A 26 -0.69 16.28 6.17
CA GLU A 26 -1.86 17.19 6.17
C GLU A 26 -3.01 16.67 7.02
N LEU A 27 -3.21 15.35 7.08
CA LEU A 27 -4.35 14.75 7.76
C LEU A 27 -4.23 14.80 9.29
N ALA A 28 -3.02 14.70 9.83
CA ALA A 28 -2.81 14.69 11.28
C ALA A 28 -1.40 15.14 11.68
N GLU A 29 -1.30 15.99 12.71
CA GLU A 29 0.00 16.37 13.30
C GLU A 29 0.59 15.26 14.18
N GLU A 30 -0.23 14.64 15.02
CA GLU A 30 0.14 13.52 15.89
C GLU A 30 -0.85 12.35 15.77
N PRO A 31 -0.81 11.60 14.66
CA PRO A 31 -1.75 10.50 14.43
C PRO A 31 -1.50 9.31 15.38
N PRO A 32 -2.47 8.40 15.56
CA PRO A 32 -2.22 7.13 16.24
C PRO A 32 -1.15 6.28 15.51
N PRO A 33 -0.52 5.30 16.17
CA PRO A 33 0.60 4.56 15.57
C PRO A 33 0.25 3.79 14.29
N LEU A 34 -0.95 3.24 14.20
CA LEU A 34 -1.43 2.46 13.05
C LEU A 34 -2.20 3.31 12.02
N PHE A 35 -2.13 4.64 12.10
CA PHE A 35 -2.78 5.58 11.18
C PHE A 35 -2.42 5.32 9.71
N ALA A 36 -1.16 4.99 9.46
CA ALA A 36 -0.68 4.56 8.15
C ALA A 36 0.23 3.35 8.30
N THR A 37 -0.06 2.28 7.56
CA THR A 37 0.65 1.00 7.70
C THR A 37 1.12 0.46 6.34
N ALA A 38 2.39 0.10 6.23
CA ALA A 38 2.93 -0.64 5.10
C ALA A 38 3.11 -2.12 5.49
N LEU A 39 2.42 -3.01 4.78
CA LEU A 39 2.54 -4.46 4.91
C LEU A 39 3.50 -4.97 3.81
N GLY A 40 4.64 -5.51 4.25
CA GLY A 40 5.72 -5.95 3.36
C GLY A 40 6.64 -4.79 2.95
N SER A 41 6.46 -4.28 1.74
CA SER A 41 7.27 -3.19 1.15
C SER A 41 6.43 -1.92 0.90
N GLY A 42 6.97 -0.92 0.21
CA GLY A 42 6.23 0.28 -0.17
C GLY A 42 6.19 1.39 0.88
N ALA A 43 6.85 1.22 2.02
CA ALA A 43 6.98 2.27 3.05
C ALA A 43 7.41 3.65 2.51
N PRO A 44 8.32 3.77 1.51
CA PRO A 44 8.69 5.08 0.96
C PRO A 44 7.54 5.89 0.36
N LEU A 45 6.44 5.25 -0.07
CA LEU A 45 5.21 5.91 -0.53
C LEU A 45 4.54 6.72 0.60
N LEU A 46 4.58 6.16 1.82
CA LEU A 46 3.94 6.68 3.03
C LEU A 46 4.88 7.55 3.89
N ASN A 47 6.18 7.60 3.59
CA ASN A 47 7.13 8.41 4.36
C ASN A 47 6.87 9.90 4.13
N GLY A 48 6.32 10.59 5.12
CA GLY A 48 6.15 12.04 5.17
C GLY A 48 7.37 12.75 5.76
N ARG A 49 7.26 14.06 5.95
CA ARG A 49 8.26 14.87 6.68
C ARG A 49 7.98 14.87 8.18
N LEU A 50 6.70 14.83 8.56
CA LEU A 50 6.24 14.88 9.95
C LEU A 50 5.74 13.51 10.40
N VAL A 51 4.95 12.86 9.56
CA VAL A 51 4.36 11.55 9.86
C VAL A 51 5.19 10.44 9.21
N GLN A 52 5.50 9.40 9.99
CA GLN A 52 6.11 8.16 9.51
C GLN A 52 5.10 7.01 9.65
N PRO A 53 5.05 6.07 8.68
CA PRO A 53 4.18 4.91 8.74
C PRO A 53 4.70 3.87 9.73
N THR A 54 3.81 3.00 10.20
CA THR A 54 4.20 1.71 10.76
C THR A 54 4.53 0.74 9.63
N VAL A 55 5.66 0.04 9.74
CA VAL A 55 6.11 -0.94 8.73
C VAL A 55 6.10 -2.34 9.33
N ILE A 56 5.33 -3.24 8.72
CA ILE A 56 5.15 -4.61 9.16
C ILE A 56 5.58 -5.53 8.02
N THR A 57 6.81 -6.02 8.09
CA THR A 57 7.37 -6.89 7.03
C THR A 57 6.74 -8.28 7.01
N SER A 58 6.40 -8.80 8.18
CA SER A 58 5.63 -10.03 8.34
C SER A 58 4.62 -9.83 9.48
N PRO A 59 3.30 -9.82 9.17
CA PRO A 59 2.24 -9.76 10.18
C PRO A 59 2.40 -10.81 11.28
N GLY A 60 2.91 -11.99 10.92
CA GLY A 60 3.12 -13.09 11.86
C GLY A 60 4.18 -12.87 12.92
N SER A 61 5.19 -12.06 12.61
CA SER A 61 6.30 -11.77 13.52
C SER A 61 6.17 -10.41 14.20
N PHE A 62 5.08 -9.67 13.95
CA PHE A 62 4.86 -8.36 14.55
C PHE A 62 4.15 -8.48 15.89
N GLN A 63 4.88 -9.04 16.87
CA GLN A 63 4.41 -9.32 18.22
C GLN A 63 5.56 -9.19 19.22
N TRP A 64 5.24 -9.13 20.51
CA TRP A 64 6.25 -9.16 21.57
C TRP A 64 6.94 -10.51 21.66
N VAL A 65 8.27 -10.49 21.71
CA VAL A 65 9.11 -11.65 22.05
C VAL A 65 9.87 -11.32 23.33
N ASP A 66 9.60 -12.05 24.41
CA ASP A 66 10.30 -11.97 25.70
C ASP A 66 10.34 -10.58 26.39
N ILE A 67 9.43 -9.68 26.02
CA ILE A 67 9.31 -8.32 26.55
C ILE A 67 7.92 -8.13 27.17
N GLN A 68 7.86 -7.78 28.46
CA GLN A 68 6.60 -7.47 29.15
C GLN A 68 6.17 -6.00 28.86
N PRO A 69 4.96 -5.64 28.44
CA PRO A 69 4.66 -4.22 28.18
C PRO A 69 4.81 -3.29 29.42
N ALA A 70 4.71 -3.85 30.63
CA ALA A 70 4.69 -3.10 31.89
C ALA A 70 6.01 -2.43 32.33
N TRP A 71 7.20 -2.96 31.97
CA TRP A 71 8.48 -2.30 32.31
C TRP A 71 8.74 -1.05 31.45
N LEU A 72 8.01 -0.95 30.33
CA LEU A 72 8.15 0.09 29.32
C LEU A 72 7.36 1.35 29.66
N THR A 73 6.11 1.18 30.11
CA THR A 73 5.24 2.27 30.56
C THR A 73 5.84 3.02 31.76
N ALA A 74 6.73 2.36 32.52
CA ALA A 74 7.40 2.93 33.70
C ALA A 74 8.50 3.96 33.38
N MET A 75 8.93 4.14 32.12
CA MET A 75 10.02 5.08 31.78
C MET A 75 9.63 6.57 31.78
N GLY A 76 8.32 6.91 31.83
CA GLY A 76 7.81 8.29 31.98
C GLY A 76 8.09 9.24 30.81
N ASP A 77 7.27 10.27 30.62
CA ASP A 77 7.32 11.14 29.44
C ASP A 77 7.83 12.54 29.80
N GLY A 78 9.16 12.74 29.78
CA GLY A 78 9.74 13.96 30.34
C GLY A 78 11.08 14.31 29.74
N GLY A 79 11.07 15.04 28.63
CA GLY A 79 12.22 15.78 28.11
C GLY A 79 12.05 16.15 26.63
N ASP A 80 12.33 17.40 26.26
CA ASP A 80 12.44 17.84 24.85
C ASP A 80 13.84 17.51 24.25
N ASP A 81 14.58 16.62 24.90
CA ASP A 81 15.92 16.21 24.47
C ASP A 81 15.86 14.98 23.54
N LEU A 82 17.02 14.58 23.01
CA LEU A 82 17.11 13.38 22.16
C LEU A 82 16.62 12.11 22.86
N ALA A 83 16.73 12.05 24.20
CA ALA A 83 16.26 10.90 24.96
C ALA A 83 14.72 10.88 25.05
N GLY A 84 14.07 12.03 25.18
CA GLY A 84 12.61 12.15 25.09
C GLY A 84 12.07 11.79 23.71
N ILE A 85 12.71 12.27 22.63
CA ILE A 85 12.34 11.87 21.26
C ILE A 85 12.46 10.35 21.07
N ALA A 86 13.57 9.76 21.52
CA ALA A 86 13.77 8.32 21.43
C ALA A 86 12.72 7.54 22.24
N ARG A 87 12.34 8.04 23.42
CA ARG A 87 11.33 7.41 24.27
C ARG A 87 9.93 7.51 23.65
N HIS A 88 9.57 8.66 23.10
CA HIS A 88 8.30 8.85 22.41
C HIS A 88 8.19 7.91 21.19
N ALA A 89 9.23 7.83 20.36
CA ALA A 89 9.26 6.90 19.22
C ALA A 89 9.12 5.44 19.67
N PHE A 90 9.76 5.08 20.78
CA PHE A 90 9.66 3.76 21.38
C PHE A 90 8.24 3.47 21.88
N GLN A 91 7.62 4.38 22.65
CA GLN A 91 6.24 4.23 23.13
C GLN A 91 5.24 4.07 21.98
N ARG A 92 5.41 4.81 20.89
CA ARG A 92 4.57 4.65 19.69
C ARG A 92 4.72 3.26 19.06
N THR A 93 5.94 2.74 19.00
CA THR A 93 6.20 1.37 18.51
C THR A 93 5.51 0.34 19.40
N VAL A 94 5.56 0.56 20.72
CA VAL A 94 4.97 -0.33 21.72
C VAL A 94 3.45 -0.38 21.58
N GLN A 95 2.84 0.78 21.42
CA GLN A 95 1.42 0.92 21.18
C GLN A 95 1.03 0.27 19.85
N ALA A 96 1.77 0.50 18.76
CA ALA A 96 1.52 -0.13 17.47
C ALA A 96 1.51 -1.67 17.55
N VAL A 97 2.48 -2.28 18.23
CA VAL A 97 2.56 -3.74 18.40
C VAL A 97 1.38 -4.27 19.22
N THR A 98 1.01 -3.55 20.28
CA THR A 98 -0.10 -3.93 21.15
C THR A 98 -1.43 -3.86 20.41
N ASP A 99 -1.72 -2.72 19.77
CA ASP A 99 -2.94 -2.52 18.98
C ASP A 99 -3.03 -3.55 17.85
N PHE A 100 -1.93 -3.78 17.12
CA PHE A 100 -1.90 -4.74 16.04
C PHE A 100 -2.21 -6.17 16.50
N ALA A 101 -1.65 -6.58 17.64
CA ALA A 101 -1.89 -7.90 18.22
C ALA A 101 -3.36 -8.07 18.63
N GLU A 102 -3.96 -7.04 19.25
CA GLU A 102 -5.37 -7.03 19.64
C GLU A 102 -6.29 -7.09 18.42
N ILE A 103 -6.05 -6.23 17.43
CA ILE A 103 -6.85 -6.13 16.20
C ILE A 103 -6.82 -7.45 15.42
N THR A 104 -5.64 -8.04 15.27
CA THR A 104 -5.48 -9.24 14.44
C THR A 104 -5.78 -10.54 15.17
N GLY A 105 -6.18 -10.48 16.44
CA GLY A 105 -6.40 -11.65 17.29
C GLY A 105 -5.13 -12.49 17.49
N ARG A 106 -3.96 -11.95 17.11
CA ARG A 106 -2.65 -12.55 17.33
C ARG A 106 -2.24 -12.22 18.76
N ALA A 107 -2.94 -12.82 19.72
CA ALA A 107 -2.48 -12.88 21.09
C ALA A 107 -1.04 -13.43 21.09
N THR A 108 -0.18 -12.85 21.92
CA THR A 108 1.22 -13.21 22.15
C THR A 108 1.36 -14.70 22.49
N THR A 109 1.31 -15.58 21.50
CA THR A 109 1.70 -17.00 21.48
C THR A 109 1.11 -17.64 20.21
N SER A 110 1.92 -17.77 19.16
CA SER A 110 1.92 -19.01 18.36
C SER A 110 3.16 -19.05 17.47
N ASP A 111 3.94 -20.11 17.68
CA ASP A 111 5.23 -20.44 17.07
C ASP A 111 5.12 -20.99 15.63
N ASP A 112 3.94 -20.88 15.00
CA ASP A 112 3.68 -21.50 13.69
C ASP A 112 3.01 -20.52 12.74
N LEU A 113 3.83 -19.83 11.95
CA LEU A 113 3.40 -19.30 10.66
C LEU A 113 4.37 -19.76 9.57
N PRO A 114 3.87 -20.32 8.47
CA PRO A 114 4.73 -20.80 7.39
C PRO A 114 5.46 -19.60 6.78
N THR A 115 6.75 -19.51 7.06
CA THR A 115 7.67 -18.68 6.29
C THR A 115 7.83 -19.32 4.92
N ARG A 116 7.01 -18.90 3.96
CA ARG A 116 7.49 -18.92 2.57
C ARG A 116 8.69 -17.99 2.55
N GLU A 117 9.86 -18.46 2.11
CA GLU A 117 10.93 -17.56 1.71
C GLU A 117 10.35 -16.62 0.64
N GLY A 118 9.84 -15.44 1.06
CA GLY A 118 8.99 -14.60 0.20
C GLY A 118 7.90 -13.74 0.86
N GLY A 119 7.73 -13.74 2.18
CA GLY A 119 6.74 -12.88 2.85
C GLY A 119 5.29 -13.38 2.77
N ALA A 120 4.35 -12.63 3.36
CA ALA A 120 2.91 -12.92 3.35
C ALA A 120 2.31 -12.81 1.94
N THR A 121 1.25 -13.56 1.65
CA THR A 121 0.54 -13.45 0.35
C THR A 121 -0.24 -12.14 0.25
N ILE A 122 -0.68 -11.75 -0.95
CA ILE A 122 -1.54 -10.57 -1.10
C ILE A 122 -2.86 -10.76 -0.38
N ALA A 123 -3.45 -11.97 -0.44
CA ALA A 123 -4.67 -12.27 0.28
C ALA A 123 -4.49 -12.11 1.80
N GLU A 124 -3.37 -12.57 2.37
CA GLU A 124 -3.07 -12.36 3.79
C GLU A 124 -2.90 -10.87 4.14
N GLY A 125 -2.17 -10.12 3.31
CA GLY A 125 -1.96 -8.70 3.50
C GLY A 125 -3.27 -7.90 3.43
N LEU A 126 -4.14 -8.20 2.46
CA LEU A 126 -5.46 -7.59 2.35
C LEU A 126 -6.38 -7.98 3.51
N SER A 127 -6.34 -9.22 3.99
CA SER A 127 -7.07 -9.63 5.20
C SER A 127 -6.66 -8.80 6.42
N VAL A 128 -5.36 -8.57 6.62
CA VAL A 128 -4.85 -7.71 7.70
C VAL A 128 -5.26 -6.24 7.47
N ALA A 129 -5.21 -5.75 6.22
CA ALA A 129 -5.66 -4.40 5.89
C ALA A 129 -7.14 -4.18 6.25
N ALA A 130 -8.01 -5.15 5.95
CA ALA A 130 -9.43 -5.07 6.31
C ALA A 130 -9.62 -5.01 7.83
N GLN A 131 -8.86 -5.79 8.61
CA GLN A 131 -8.92 -5.78 10.07
C GLN A 131 -8.45 -4.43 10.64
N LEU A 132 -7.38 -3.84 10.10
CA LEU A 132 -6.89 -2.52 10.51
C LEU A 132 -7.90 -1.41 10.21
N LEU A 133 -8.51 -1.43 9.02
CA LEU A 133 -9.53 -0.45 8.62
C LEU A 133 -10.82 -0.58 9.44
N ALA A 134 -11.20 -1.81 9.80
CA ALA A 134 -12.38 -2.09 10.61
C ALA A 134 -12.21 -1.77 12.10
N ALA A 135 -10.97 -1.64 12.56
CA ALA A 135 -10.66 -1.35 13.96
C ALA A 135 -10.75 0.15 14.26
N ASP A 136 -11.04 0.49 15.52
CA ASP A 136 -10.99 1.87 16.04
C ASP A 136 -9.55 2.32 16.32
N ALA A 137 -8.63 2.00 15.40
CA ALA A 137 -7.20 2.33 15.47
C ALA A 137 -6.85 3.65 14.75
N GLY A 138 -7.87 4.30 14.16
CA GLY A 138 -7.72 5.50 13.34
C GLY A 138 -6.98 5.26 12.02
N THR A 139 -6.86 4.03 11.54
CA THR A 139 -6.17 3.71 10.28
C THR A 139 -6.85 4.43 9.09
N GLN A 140 -6.05 5.17 8.31
CA GLN A 140 -6.49 5.88 7.10
C GLN A 140 -5.89 5.29 5.82
N LEU A 141 -4.65 4.80 5.89
CA LEU A 141 -3.95 4.26 4.71
C LEU A 141 -3.25 2.94 5.03
N VAL A 142 -3.49 1.93 4.20
CA VAL A 142 -2.75 0.67 4.24
C VAL A 142 -2.17 0.39 2.86
N VAL A 143 -0.87 0.16 2.79
CA VAL A 143 -0.17 -0.26 1.57
C VAL A 143 0.20 -1.72 1.70
N VAL A 144 -0.27 -2.55 0.77
CA VAL A 144 0.07 -3.98 0.71
C VAL A 144 0.96 -4.22 -0.49
N SER A 145 2.15 -4.76 -0.27
CA SER A 145 3.09 -5.05 -1.36
C SER A 145 2.88 -6.46 -1.92
N ALA A 146 2.72 -6.56 -3.24
CA ALA A 146 2.84 -7.83 -3.96
C ALA A 146 4.30 -8.07 -4.36
N SER A 147 4.72 -9.34 -4.44
CA SER A 147 6.03 -9.71 -4.99
C SER A 147 5.90 -10.90 -5.93
N GLY A 148 6.95 -11.18 -6.72
CA GLY A 148 6.97 -12.29 -7.68
C GLY A 148 6.49 -11.97 -9.09
N PHE A 149 5.98 -10.76 -9.34
CA PHE A 149 5.47 -10.34 -10.66
C PHE A 149 6.57 -10.00 -11.69
N ASP A 150 7.83 -9.96 -11.28
CA ASP A 150 8.97 -9.70 -12.18
C ASP A 150 9.51 -10.99 -12.85
N THR A 151 8.63 -11.68 -13.57
CA THR A 151 8.88 -12.99 -14.19
C THR A 151 9.61 -12.90 -15.54
N HIS A 152 10.95 -12.93 -15.52
CA HIS A 152 11.77 -12.92 -16.74
C HIS A 152 11.87 -14.28 -17.47
N ALA A 153 11.30 -15.33 -16.89
CA ALA A 153 11.13 -16.66 -17.47
C ALA A 153 9.82 -17.26 -16.95
N ASN A 154 9.30 -18.28 -17.63
CA ASN A 154 8.16 -19.08 -17.16
C ASN A 154 6.94 -18.26 -16.67
N GLN A 155 6.65 -17.13 -17.32
CA GLN A 155 5.72 -16.12 -16.82
C GLN A 155 4.28 -16.64 -16.75
N LEU A 156 3.81 -17.40 -17.75
CA LEU A 156 2.40 -17.80 -17.82
C LEU A 156 1.88 -18.50 -16.54
N PRO A 157 2.48 -19.61 -16.06
CA PRO A 157 2.01 -20.27 -14.85
C PRO A 157 2.27 -19.46 -13.58
N GLU A 158 3.41 -18.79 -13.47
CA GLU A 158 3.78 -18.00 -12.27
C GLU A 158 2.85 -16.80 -12.10
N HIS A 159 2.67 -16.02 -13.17
CA HIS A 159 1.82 -14.84 -13.16
C HIS A 159 0.34 -15.22 -12.97
N ALA A 160 -0.13 -16.34 -13.53
CA ALA A 160 -1.50 -16.81 -13.30
C ALA A 160 -1.76 -17.15 -11.82
N ALA A 161 -0.81 -17.82 -11.15
CA ALA A 161 -0.93 -18.12 -9.72
C ALA A 161 -0.94 -16.85 -8.86
N LEU A 162 -0.10 -15.87 -9.19
CA LEU A 162 -0.06 -14.58 -8.48
C LEU A 162 -1.34 -13.77 -8.69
N LEU A 163 -1.89 -13.73 -9.91
CA LEU A 163 -3.16 -13.07 -10.17
C LEU A 163 -4.33 -13.76 -9.48
N ALA A 164 -4.29 -15.09 -9.32
CA ALA A 164 -5.30 -15.82 -8.55
C ALA A 164 -5.27 -15.44 -7.06
N ASP A 165 -4.07 -15.28 -6.46
CA ASP A 165 -3.92 -14.79 -5.09
C ASP A 165 -4.43 -13.34 -4.92
N VAL A 166 -4.13 -12.46 -5.89
CA VAL A 166 -4.67 -11.09 -5.91
C VAL A 166 -6.21 -11.11 -5.99
N ALA A 167 -6.78 -11.90 -6.90
CA ALA A 167 -8.22 -11.98 -7.07
C ALA A 167 -8.93 -12.51 -5.81
N ALA A 168 -8.44 -13.60 -5.22
CA ALA A 168 -8.98 -14.16 -3.99
C ALA A 168 -8.85 -13.19 -2.81
N GLY A 169 -7.73 -12.45 -2.74
CA GLY A 169 -7.51 -11.45 -1.71
C GLY A 169 -8.46 -10.25 -1.80
N ILE A 170 -8.72 -9.75 -3.02
CA ILE A 170 -9.65 -8.64 -3.24
C ILE A 170 -11.09 -9.05 -2.88
N ASP A 171 -11.50 -10.26 -3.28
CA ASP A 171 -12.83 -10.81 -2.98
C ASP A 171 -13.04 -10.89 -1.46
N ALA A 172 -12.14 -11.56 -0.74
CA ALA A 172 -12.20 -11.69 0.70
C ALA A 172 -12.07 -10.35 1.45
N PHE A 173 -11.33 -9.38 0.90
CA PHE A 173 -11.21 -8.03 1.45
C PHE A 173 -12.56 -7.32 1.44
N PHE A 174 -13.24 -7.29 0.29
CA PHE A 174 -14.54 -6.61 0.19
C PHE A 174 -15.63 -7.33 0.97
N ASP A 175 -15.65 -8.67 1.00
CA ASP A 175 -16.56 -9.44 1.89
C ASP A 175 -16.43 -8.98 3.36
N SER A 176 -15.18 -8.77 3.82
CA SER A 176 -14.90 -8.32 5.19
C SER A 176 -15.30 -6.86 5.42
N ILE A 177 -14.97 -5.97 4.48
CA ILE A 177 -15.30 -4.54 4.56
C ILE A 177 -16.81 -4.28 4.47
N GLU A 178 -17.53 -5.04 3.66
CA GLU A 178 -19.00 -4.98 3.60
C GLU A 178 -19.62 -5.41 4.92
N ALA A 179 -19.09 -6.47 5.54
CA ALA A 179 -19.58 -6.96 6.83
C ALA A 179 -19.40 -5.95 7.99
N THR A 180 -18.45 -5.01 7.86
CA THR A 180 -18.20 -3.95 8.86
C THR A 180 -19.01 -2.68 8.58
N GLY A 181 -19.65 -2.57 7.41
CA GLY A 181 -20.38 -1.39 6.98
C GLY A 181 -19.50 -0.26 6.45
N LEU A 182 -18.21 -0.52 6.19
CA LEU A 182 -17.25 0.48 5.71
C LEU A 182 -17.11 0.53 4.18
N ALA A 183 -17.93 -0.22 3.43
CA ALA A 183 -17.81 -0.34 1.97
C ALA A 183 -17.92 1.00 1.21
N ASP A 184 -18.68 1.96 1.76
CA ASP A 184 -18.80 3.31 1.19
C ASP A 184 -17.61 4.22 1.54
N ASP A 185 -16.78 3.83 2.51
CA ASP A 185 -15.65 4.61 3.03
C ASP A 185 -14.28 4.02 2.62
N VAL A 186 -14.26 2.97 1.80
CA VAL A 186 -13.04 2.29 1.36
C VAL A 186 -12.86 2.36 -0.16
N LEU A 187 -11.69 2.85 -0.57
CA LEU A 187 -11.17 2.78 -1.94
C LEU A 187 -9.93 1.88 -1.97
N LEU A 188 -9.99 0.79 -2.73
CA LEU A 188 -8.82 -0.05 -2.99
C LEU A 188 -8.26 0.27 -4.38
N VAL A 189 -6.97 0.61 -4.45
CA VAL A 189 -6.26 0.85 -5.71
C VAL A 189 -5.09 -0.11 -5.82
N VAL A 190 -5.00 -0.80 -6.96
CA VAL A 190 -3.94 -1.76 -7.29
C VAL A 190 -3.15 -1.21 -8.47
N THR A 191 -1.85 -1.02 -8.27
CA THR A 191 -0.94 -0.46 -9.28
C THR A 191 0.34 -1.29 -9.37
N SER A 192 1.02 -1.21 -10.50
CA SER A 192 2.41 -1.63 -10.65
C SER A 192 3.24 -0.48 -11.21
N GLU A 193 4.50 -0.43 -10.82
CA GLU A 193 5.47 0.56 -11.24
C GLU A 193 5.94 0.38 -12.69
N PHE A 194 5.67 -0.78 -13.31
CA PHE A 194 5.99 -1.05 -14.70
C PHE A 194 4.94 -1.94 -15.37
N GLY A 195 4.89 -1.92 -16.70
CA GLY A 195 4.19 -2.90 -17.51
C GLY A 195 5.09 -4.06 -17.95
N ARG A 196 4.53 -5.02 -18.71
CA ARG A 196 5.31 -6.05 -19.39
C ARG A 196 5.33 -5.78 -20.89
N ARG A 197 6.41 -6.16 -21.57
CA ARG A 197 6.45 -6.12 -23.04
C ARG A 197 5.32 -6.96 -23.64
N ALA A 198 4.78 -6.52 -24.77
CA ALA A 198 3.71 -7.24 -25.47
C ALA A 198 4.18 -8.60 -26.00
N ALA A 199 5.45 -8.70 -26.40
CA ALA A 199 6.07 -9.94 -26.86
C ALA A 199 6.76 -10.70 -25.71
N GLU A 200 6.62 -12.03 -25.74
CA GLU A 200 7.39 -12.95 -24.90
C GLU A 200 8.88 -12.94 -25.29
N ASN A 201 9.76 -13.05 -24.30
CA ASN A 201 11.19 -13.19 -24.49
C ASN A 201 11.59 -14.66 -24.75
N GLY A 202 12.87 -14.91 -25.08
CA GLY A 202 13.35 -16.25 -25.43
C GLY A 202 13.33 -17.29 -24.31
N SER A 203 12.94 -16.91 -23.09
CA SER A 203 12.90 -17.76 -21.90
C SER A 203 11.46 -18.05 -21.41
N GLY A 204 10.44 -17.72 -22.21
CA GLY A 204 9.05 -17.91 -21.82
C GLY A 204 8.59 -16.91 -20.75
N GLY A 205 9.27 -15.77 -20.62
CA GLY A 205 8.89 -14.65 -19.74
C GLY A 205 8.68 -13.37 -20.54
N CYS A 206 8.52 -12.23 -19.86
CA CYS A 206 8.52 -10.92 -20.53
C CYS A 206 9.58 -10.00 -19.89
N ASP A 207 10.08 -9.06 -20.68
CA ASP A 207 10.87 -7.95 -20.15
C ASP A 207 9.95 -6.83 -19.66
N HIS A 208 10.53 -5.82 -19.00
CA HIS A 208 9.80 -4.64 -18.53
C HIS A 208 9.28 -3.83 -19.72
N GLY A 209 8.07 -3.29 -19.60
CA GLY A 209 7.43 -2.46 -20.61
C GLY A 209 6.84 -1.18 -20.02
N ALA A 210 6.55 -0.21 -20.89
CA ALA A 210 6.02 1.10 -20.53
C ALA A 210 4.56 1.09 -20.04
N GLY A 211 3.65 0.44 -20.76
CA GLY A 211 2.22 0.42 -20.46
C GLY A 211 1.81 -0.76 -19.59
N GLY A 212 1.04 -0.49 -18.54
CA GLY A 212 0.49 -1.48 -17.62
C GLY A 212 -0.98 -1.26 -17.33
N LEU A 213 -1.48 -1.95 -16.30
CA LEU A 213 -2.86 -1.84 -15.82
C LEU A 213 -2.85 -1.33 -14.38
N SER A 214 -3.78 -0.45 -14.05
CA SER A 214 -4.15 -0.13 -12.67
C SER A 214 -5.63 -0.45 -12.48
N LEU A 215 -5.98 -0.94 -11.30
CA LEU A 215 -7.34 -1.32 -10.94
C LEU A 215 -7.80 -0.47 -9.75
N ALA A 216 -9.09 -0.15 -9.70
CA ALA A 216 -9.71 0.53 -8.58
C ALA A 216 -11.04 -0.15 -8.24
N PHE A 217 -11.30 -0.31 -6.95
CA PHE A 217 -12.48 -0.99 -6.42
C PHE A 217 -13.05 -0.21 -5.24
N GLY A 218 -14.37 -0.24 -5.08
CA GLY A 218 -15.10 0.41 -3.99
C GLY A 218 -16.45 0.95 -4.47
N ASN A 219 -17.38 1.19 -3.55
CA ASN A 219 -18.73 1.67 -3.89
C ASN A 219 -18.71 3.08 -4.54
N GLY A 220 -17.70 3.88 -4.21
CA GLY A 220 -17.47 5.20 -4.82
C GLY A 220 -16.78 5.16 -6.19
N VAL A 221 -16.44 3.99 -6.74
CA VAL A 221 -15.76 3.87 -8.03
C VAL A 221 -16.75 3.78 -9.19
N ARG A 222 -16.54 4.60 -10.22
CA ARG A 222 -17.20 4.47 -11.51
C ARG A 222 -16.61 3.29 -12.27
N GLY A 223 -17.39 2.22 -12.38
CA GLY A 223 -16.99 1.03 -13.15
C GLY A 223 -16.77 1.32 -14.64
N GLY A 224 -15.80 0.64 -15.23
CA GLY A 224 -15.46 0.76 -16.65
C GLY A 224 -13.99 0.46 -16.94
N VAL A 225 -13.62 0.54 -18.21
CA VAL A 225 -12.22 0.54 -18.66
C VAL A 225 -11.89 1.94 -19.13
N PHE A 226 -10.83 2.52 -18.57
CA PHE A 226 -10.35 3.84 -18.93
C PHE A 226 -9.01 3.71 -19.65
N GLY A 227 -8.90 4.36 -20.82
CA GLY A 227 -7.79 4.16 -21.74
C GLY A 227 -8.06 3.05 -22.76
N GLU A 228 -7.11 2.89 -23.67
CA GLU A 228 -7.19 1.93 -24.78
C GLU A 228 -5.89 1.12 -24.86
N VAL A 229 -5.99 -0.12 -25.35
CA VAL A 229 -4.85 -0.99 -25.65
C VAL A 229 -4.90 -1.35 -27.12
N ASP A 230 -3.95 -0.81 -27.89
CA ASP A 230 -3.75 -1.16 -29.30
C ASP A 230 -2.43 -1.92 -29.45
N LEU A 231 -2.51 -3.23 -29.71
CA LEU A 231 -1.33 -4.07 -29.91
C LEU A 231 -0.69 -3.87 -31.30
N ALA A 232 -1.31 -3.11 -32.20
CA ALA A 232 -0.72 -2.72 -33.48
C ALA A 232 0.10 -1.42 -33.39
N ASP A 233 -0.11 -0.58 -32.37
CA ASP A 233 0.66 0.65 -32.10
C ASP A 233 1.45 0.54 -30.79
N LEU A 234 2.59 -0.13 -30.86
CA LEU A 234 3.49 -0.30 -29.73
C LEU A 234 4.51 0.84 -29.64
N LEU A 235 4.85 1.23 -28.41
CA LEU A 235 5.97 2.13 -28.12
C LEU A 235 7.24 1.29 -27.95
N ASP A 236 8.08 1.22 -28.97
CA ASP A 236 9.33 0.44 -28.97
C ASP A 236 9.15 -1.05 -28.59
N GLY A 237 7.98 -1.63 -28.88
CA GLY A 237 7.61 -3.01 -28.54
C GLY A 237 6.82 -3.17 -27.23
N ASP A 238 6.58 -2.07 -26.53
CA ASP A 238 5.80 -2.01 -25.29
C ASP A 238 4.37 -1.55 -25.58
N VAL A 239 3.41 -1.97 -24.75
CA VAL A 239 2.06 -1.38 -24.77
C VAL A 239 2.18 0.12 -24.53
N ARG A 240 1.57 0.93 -25.39
CA ARG A 240 1.58 2.40 -25.25
C ARG A 240 0.71 2.82 -24.06
N PRO A 241 1.23 3.57 -23.07
CA PRO A 241 0.41 4.15 -22.02
C PRO A 241 -0.54 5.20 -22.61
N THR A 242 -1.83 5.09 -22.30
CA THR A 242 -2.88 6.02 -22.75
C THR A 242 -3.45 6.88 -21.62
N VAL A 243 -3.22 6.48 -20.37
CA VAL A 243 -3.60 7.23 -19.16
C VAL A 243 -2.34 7.47 -18.33
N ALA A 244 -2.12 8.72 -17.92
CA ALA A 244 -0.98 9.06 -17.07
C ALA A 244 -1.23 8.63 -15.62
N PRO A 245 -0.20 8.15 -14.88
CA PRO A 245 -0.34 7.85 -13.45
C PRO A 245 -0.90 9.03 -12.65
N GLN A 246 -0.53 10.25 -13.02
CA GLN A 246 -0.98 11.48 -12.38
C GLN A 246 -2.52 11.63 -12.32
N ALA A 247 -3.23 11.14 -13.34
CA ALA A 247 -4.69 11.18 -13.37
C ALA A 247 -5.30 10.26 -12.30
N LEU A 248 -4.73 9.06 -12.12
CA LEU A 248 -5.12 8.14 -11.05
C LEU A 248 -4.80 8.74 -9.67
N LEU A 249 -3.59 9.26 -9.49
CA LEU A 249 -3.17 9.88 -8.22
C LEU A 249 -4.06 11.06 -7.83
N THR A 250 -4.47 11.88 -8.82
CA THR A 250 -5.41 12.99 -8.60
C THR A 250 -6.73 12.47 -8.02
N ARG A 251 -7.26 11.36 -8.54
CA ARG A 251 -8.51 10.77 -8.03
C ARG A 251 -8.37 10.13 -6.66
N CYS A 252 -7.24 9.49 -6.35
CA CYS A 252 -6.97 9.03 -4.99
C CYS A 252 -6.96 10.19 -3.98
N LEU A 253 -6.48 11.36 -4.38
CA LEU A 253 -6.43 12.55 -3.51
C LEU A 253 -7.79 13.22 -3.35
N ASP A 254 -8.60 13.26 -4.42
CA ASP A 254 -9.99 13.70 -4.34
C ASP A 254 -10.80 12.81 -3.39
N TRP A 255 -10.59 11.48 -3.44
CA TRP A 255 -11.18 10.53 -2.49
C TRP A 255 -10.81 10.84 -1.04
N LEU A 256 -9.53 11.14 -0.79
CA LEU A 256 -9.01 11.49 0.54
C LEU A 256 -9.39 12.92 0.98
N GLY A 257 -10.07 13.71 0.11
CA GLY A 257 -10.49 15.07 0.42
C GLY A 257 -9.35 16.08 0.54
N VAL A 258 -8.19 15.82 -0.08
CA VAL A 258 -6.99 16.66 -0.02
C VAL A 258 -6.70 17.34 -1.37
N ASP A 259 -6.02 18.50 -1.34
CA ASP A 259 -5.74 19.25 -2.56
C ASP A 259 -4.67 18.56 -3.42
N ALA A 260 -5.11 17.87 -4.47
CA ALA A 260 -4.21 17.19 -5.39
C ALA A 260 -3.19 18.12 -6.07
N GLY A 261 -3.54 19.38 -6.33
CA GLY A 261 -2.60 20.36 -6.88
C GLY A 261 -1.47 20.69 -5.91
N HIS A 262 -1.80 20.79 -4.62
CA HIS A 262 -0.80 21.00 -3.57
C HIS A 262 0.14 19.80 -3.39
N ILE A 263 -0.43 18.58 -3.31
CA ILE A 263 0.33 17.35 -3.07
C ILE A 263 1.16 16.94 -4.30
N LEU A 264 0.58 17.02 -5.50
CA LEU A 264 1.19 16.53 -6.73
C LEU A 264 1.88 17.61 -7.57
N GLY A 265 1.70 18.90 -7.23
CA GLY A 265 2.24 20.05 -7.97
C GLY A 265 1.41 20.45 -9.20
N ALA A 266 0.66 19.52 -9.77
CA ALA A 266 -0.33 19.76 -10.81
C ALA A 266 -1.41 18.67 -10.77
N ARG A 267 -2.66 19.07 -11.00
CA ARG A 267 -3.79 18.17 -11.17
C ARG A 267 -3.85 17.64 -12.59
N ASP A 268 -4.29 16.40 -12.75
CA ASP A 268 -4.70 15.83 -14.03
C ASP A 268 -6.12 15.27 -13.89
N ASP A 269 -7.09 16.02 -14.41
CA ASP A 269 -8.51 15.68 -14.28
C ASP A 269 -9.04 14.83 -15.44
N SER A 270 -8.16 14.27 -16.29
CA SER A 270 -8.54 13.51 -17.50
C SER A 270 -9.24 12.17 -17.23
N LEU A 271 -9.16 11.65 -16.01
CA LEU A 271 -9.77 10.38 -15.60
C LEU A 271 -11.05 10.64 -14.79
N ASP A 272 -12.18 10.06 -15.16
CA ASP A 272 -13.47 10.16 -14.43
C ASP A 272 -13.73 8.88 -13.60
N LEU A 273 -12.90 8.66 -12.58
CA LEU A 273 -12.86 7.41 -11.82
C LEU A 273 -13.89 7.30 -10.69
N LEU A 274 -14.28 8.42 -10.07
CA LEU A 274 -15.12 8.42 -8.88
C LEU A 274 -16.57 8.78 -9.22
N LEU A 275 -17.51 8.26 -8.45
CA LEU A 275 -18.89 8.73 -8.44
C LEU A 275 -18.97 10.09 -7.74
N ALA A 276 -19.94 10.90 -8.16
CA ALA A 276 -20.17 12.26 -7.64
C ALA A 276 -20.94 12.26 -6.33
#